data_AF-A0A435EU85-F1
#
_entry.id   AF-A0A435EU85-F1
#
_cell.length_a   1.000
_cell.length_b   1.000
_cell.length_c   1.000
_cell.angle_alpha   90.00
_cell.angle_beta   90.00
_cell.angle_gamma   90.00
#
_symmetry.space_group_name_H-M   'P 1'
#
loop_
_entity.id
_entity.type
_entity.pdbx_description
1 polymer ?
#
loop_
_entity_poly.entity_id
_entity_poly.type
_entity_poly.pdbx_seq_one_letter_code
_entity_poly.pdbx_strand_id
1 'polypeptide(L)'
;MRADLLYRHSEGLFAAAASMLSSDKIAQLVKDFYQLTLTIDDHRRLFPEQPWSEEDHRARSDYLDHTLAEQRDALRKNDFEKANPAAQVVMARSKLAEGDLGPGEYNQIRQAILRASIDIISELRARQDGDFNHDPRDRLLQDALGGASATPVLPSQAAAPLAVPSPPVASGGPNFSEIAEAFR
;
A
#
# COMPACT_ATOMS: atom_id res chain seq x y z
N MET A 1 -11.73 10.46 -44.98
CA MET A 1 -11.07 11.39 -44.02
C MET A 1 -11.33 11.06 -42.55
N ARG A 2 -12.56 10.72 -42.10
CA ARG A 2 -12.84 10.42 -40.69
C ARG A 2 -12.13 9.17 -40.14
N ALA A 3 -11.99 8.11 -40.95
CA ALA A 3 -11.32 6.87 -40.57
C ALA A 3 -9.78 7.00 -40.43
N ASP A 4 -9.13 7.76 -41.33
CA ASP A 4 -7.67 8.01 -41.28
C ASP A 4 -7.27 8.85 -40.04
N LEU A 5 -8.09 9.84 -39.68
CA LEU A 5 -7.89 10.61 -38.45
C LEU A 5 -8.05 9.75 -37.20
N LEU A 6 -9.07 8.89 -37.14
CA LEU A 6 -9.25 7.95 -36.03
C LEU A 6 -8.09 6.97 -35.92
N TYR A 7 -7.62 6.44 -37.06
CA TYR A 7 -6.47 5.52 -37.10
C TYR A 7 -5.19 6.20 -36.58
N ARG A 8 -4.85 7.39 -37.07
CA ARG A 8 -3.67 8.12 -36.56
C ARG A 8 -3.79 8.47 -35.08
N HIS A 9 -5.01 8.77 -34.62
CA HIS A 9 -5.23 9.08 -33.22
C HIS A 9 -5.08 7.83 -32.33
N SER A 10 -5.55 6.67 -32.80
CA SER A 10 -5.32 5.40 -32.10
C SER A 10 -3.85 5.01 -32.09
N GLU A 11 -3.12 5.19 -33.20
CA GLU A 11 -1.67 4.95 -33.25
C GLU A 11 -0.92 5.80 -32.22
N GLY A 12 -1.31 7.07 -32.04
CA GLY A 12 -0.76 7.93 -31.00
C GLY A 12 -1.04 7.44 -29.58
N LEU A 13 -2.23 6.90 -29.32
CA LEU A 13 -2.58 6.31 -28.02
C LEU A 13 -1.80 5.02 -27.75
N PHE A 14 -1.62 4.16 -28.75
CA PHE A 14 -0.83 2.93 -28.62
C PHE A 14 0.65 3.22 -28.42
N ALA A 15 1.20 4.19 -29.14
CA ALA A 15 2.59 4.62 -28.94
C ALA A 15 2.80 5.19 -27.52
N ALA A 16 1.86 5.99 -27.02
CA ALA A 16 1.91 6.51 -25.65
C ALA A 16 1.78 5.40 -24.60
N ALA A 17 0.92 4.40 -24.83
CA ALA A 17 0.79 3.24 -23.94
C ALA A 17 2.06 2.37 -23.94
N ALA A 18 2.73 2.25 -25.09
CA ALA A 18 3.99 1.51 -25.22
C ALA A 18 5.18 2.20 -24.53
N SER A 19 5.07 3.50 -24.23
CA SER A 19 6.10 4.27 -23.51
C SER A 19 5.82 4.41 -22.01
N MET A 20 4.86 3.67 -21.45
CA MET A 20 4.57 3.67 -20.01
C MET A 20 5.46 2.65 -19.29
N LEU A 21 5.75 2.92 -18.02
CA LEU A 21 6.37 1.94 -17.14
C LEU A 21 5.46 0.72 -16.99
N SER A 22 6.08 -0.45 -16.91
CA SER A 22 5.35 -1.69 -16.66
C SER A 22 4.58 -1.63 -15.35
N SER A 23 3.46 -2.34 -15.29
CA SER A 23 2.65 -2.46 -14.09
C SER A 23 3.47 -2.99 -12.91
N ASP A 24 4.38 -3.94 -13.14
CA ASP A 24 5.28 -4.49 -12.11
C ASP A 24 6.23 -3.43 -11.54
N LYS A 25 6.79 -2.56 -12.40
CA LYS A 25 7.69 -1.51 -11.94
C LYS A 25 6.95 -0.49 -11.08
N ILE A 26 5.75 -0.10 -11.48
CA ILE A 26 4.90 0.81 -10.71
C ILE A 26 4.45 0.17 -9.39
N ALA A 27 4.03 -1.10 -9.41
CA ALA A 27 3.66 -1.84 -8.21
C ALA A 27 4.81 -1.91 -7.21
N GLN A 28 6.04 -2.19 -7.67
CA GLN A 28 7.22 -2.21 -6.82
C GLN A 28 7.50 -0.83 -6.19
N LEU A 29 7.45 0.26 -6.98
CA LEU A 29 7.65 1.62 -6.46
C LEU A 29 6.61 1.99 -5.38
N VAL A 30 5.34 1.66 -5.63
CA VAL A 30 4.24 1.91 -4.68
C VAL A 30 4.41 1.10 -3.40
N LYS A 31 4.78 -0.18 -3.52
CA LYS A 31 5.07 -1.05 -2.37
C LYS A 31 6.22 -0.51 -1.53
N ASP A 32 7.32 -0.12 -2.16
CA ASP A 32 8.50 0.40 -1.47
C ASP A 32 8.18 1.70 -0.73
N PHE A 33 7.41 2.59 -1.36
CA PHE A 33 6.94 3.83 -0.74
C PHE A 33 6.09 3.57 0.50
N TYR A 34 5.11 2.67 0.36
CA TYR A 34 4.16 2.32 1.42
C TYR A 34 4.90 1.69 2.61
N GLN A 35 5.73 0.68 2.36
CA GLN A 35 6.50 0.01 3.40
C GLN A 35 7.50 0.93 4.09
N LEU A 36 8.19 1.80 3.35
CA LEU A 36 9.13 2.76 3.91
C LEU A 36 8.43 3.71 4.90
N THR A 37 7.27 4.23 4.52
CA THR A 37 6.54 5.21 5.33
C THR A 37 5.98 4.56 6.60
N LEU A 38 5.46 3.33 6.51
CA LEU A 38 5.05 2.57 7.71
C LEU A 38 6.24 2.24 8.61
N THR A 39 7.39 1.87 8.04
CA THR A 39 8.61 1.61 8.83
C THR A 39 9.06 2.86 9.59
N ILE A 40 8.96 4.05 8.97
CA ILE A 40 9.27 5.32 9.63
C ILE A 40 8.27 5.58 10.77
N ASP A 41 6.98 5.33 10.55
CA ASP A 41 5.97 5.48 11.61
C ASP A 41 6.23 4.53 12.79
N ASP A 42 6.48 3.25 12.51
CA ASP A 42 6.79 2.24 13.51
C ASP A 42 8.02 2.63 14.32
N HIS A 43 9.09 3.07 13.66
CA HIS A 43 10.28 3.55 14.36
C HIS A 43 9.97 4.72 15.30
N ARG A 44 9.16 5.70 14.87
CA ARG A 44 8.77 6.84 15.72
C ARG A 44 7.92 6.40 16.93
N ARG A 45 7.15 5.33 16.79
CA ARG A 45 6.28 4.79 17.85
C ARG A 45 7.02 3.87 18.82
N LEU A 46 8.02 3.13 18.36
CA LEU A 46 8.80 2.19 19.18
C LEU A 46 9.87 2.89 20.02
N PHE A 47 10.34 4.05 19.59
CA PHE A 47 11.39 4.80 20.28
C PHE A 47 10.94 6.21 20.70
N PRO A 48 9.84 6.36 21.46
CA PRO A 48 9.44 7.66 21.97
C PRO A 48 10.32 8.04 23.17
N GLU A 49 10.78 9.29 23.22
CA GLU A 49 11.43 9.82 24.44
C GLU A 49 10.45 9.84 25.63
N GLN A 50 9.17 10.09 25.35
CA GLN A 50 8.05 10.06 26.29
C GLN A 50 6.78 9.57 25.60
N PRO A 51 5.83 8.94 26.32
CA PRO A 51 4.51 8.67 25.78
C PRO A 51 3.88 9.93 25.18
N TRP A 52 3.11 9.76 24.12
CA TRP A 52 2.49 10.88 23.43
C TRP A 52 1.47 11.57 24.33
N SER A 53 1.49 12.90 24.33
CA SER A 53 0.44 13.66 24.99
C SER A 53 -0.85 13.60 24.17
N GLU A 54 -1.97 13.81 24.83
CA GLU A 54 -3.28 13.96 24.16
C GLU A 54 -3.29 15.14 23.18
N GLU A 55 -2.48 16.18 23.42
CA GLU A 55 -2.32 17.31 22.51
C GLU A 55 -1.58 16.89 21.23
N ASP A 56 -0.48 16.14 21.36
CA ASP A 56 0.28 15.64 20.22
C ASP A 56 -0.54 14.66 19.36
N HIS A 57 -1.33 13.80 20.01
CA HIS A 57 -2.26 12.89 19.33
C HIS A 57 -3.31 13.66 18.51
N ARG A 58 -3.91 14.71 19.08
CA ARG A 58 -4.87 15.57 18.36
C ARG A 58 -4.20 16.30 17.20
N ALA A 59 -3.08 16.97 17.45
CA ALA A 59 -2.35 17.73 16.43
C ALA A 59 -1.93 16.85 15.25
N ARG A 60 -1.47 15.61 15.52
CA ARG A 60 -1.17 14.66 14.45
C ARG A 60 -2.40 14.19 13.70
N SER A 61 -3.50 13.91 14.40
CA SER A 61 -4.74 13.51 13.76
C SER A 61 -5.25 14.60 12.81
N ASP A 62 -5.28 15.85 13.26
CA ASP A 62 -5.67 17.01 12.45
C ASP A 62 -4.77 17.18 11.22
N TYR A 63 -3.45 17.03 11.41
CA TYR A 63 -2.48 17.07 10.31
C TYR A 63 -2.73 15.97 9.27
N LEU A 64 -2.98 14.73 9.71
CA LEU A 64 -3.26 13.60 8.82
C LEU A 64 -4.58 13.82 8.07
N ASP A 65 -5.63 14.29 8.74
CA ASP A 65 -6.92 14.57 8.13
C ASP A 65 -6.83 15.69 7.08
N HIS A 66 -6.09 16.75 7.39
CA HIS A 66 -5.80 17.83 6.44
C HIS A 66 -5.00 17.31 5.24
N THR A 67 -3.91 16.59 5.48
CA THR A 67 -3.05 16.06 4.41
C THR A 67 -3.83 15.09 3.52
N LEU A 68 -4.68 14.23 4.09
CA LEU A 68 -5.53 13.32 3.34
C LEU A 68 -6.47 14.06 2.37
N ALA A 69 -7.07 15.17 2.83
CA ALA A 69 -7.90 16.01 1.98
C ALA A 69 -7.09 16.65 0.84
N GLU A 70 -5.88 17.15 1.13
CA GLU A 70 -4.98 17.71 0.13
C GLU A 70 -4.57 16.69 -0.94
N GLN A 71 -4.19 15.47 -0.55
CA GLN A 71 -3.79 14.42 -1.51
C GLN A 71 -4.96 14.02 -2.42
N ARG A 72 -6.17 13.91 -1.86
CA ARG A 72 -7.38 13.63 -2.65
C ARG A 72 -7.69 14.73 -3.64
N ASP A 73 -7.57 16.00 -3.23
CA ASP A 73 -7.80 17.14 -4.11
C ASP A 73 -6.73 17.24 -5.21
N ALA A 74 -5.47 16.99 -4.88
CA ALA A 74 -4.37 16.93 -5.85
C ALA A 74 -4.62 15.86 -6.91
N LEU A 75 -4.99 14.64 -6.49
CA LEU A 75 -5.32 13.55 -7.42
C LEU A 75 -6.52 13.91 -8.30
N ARG A 76 -7.57 14.52 -7.73
CA ARG A 76 -8.76 14.98 -8.45
C ARG A 76 -8.43 16.02 -9.52
N LYS A 77 -7.47 16.91 -9.24
CA LYS A 77 -7.03 17.99 -10.15
C LYS A 77 -5.93 17.56 -11.13
N ASN A 78 -5.43 16.31 -11.02
CA ASN A 78 -4.21 15.86 -11.69
C ASN A 78 -2.98 16.72 -11.35
N ASP A 79 -2.95 17.32 -10.15
CA ASP A 79 -1.81 18.08 -9.63
C ASP A 79 -0.74 17.12 -9.09
N PHE A 80 -0.06 16.45 -10.01
CA PHE A 80 0.92 15.42 -9.70
C PHE A 80 2.21 15.97 -9.07
N GLU A 81 2.47 17.28 -9.19
CA GLU A 81 3.64 17.92 -8.59
C GLU A 81 3.67 17.80 -7.07
N LYS A 82 2.50 17.69 -6.43
CA LYS A 82 2.38 17.43 -4.98
C LYS A 82 3.09 16.16 -4.53
N ALA A 83 3.25 15.16 -5.41
CA ALA A 83 3.98 13.94 -5.12
C ALA A 83 5.49 14.02 -5.44
N ASN A 84 6.02 15.14 -5.96
CA ASN A 84 7.44 15.25 -6.34
C ASN A 84 8.40 14.82 -5.22
N PRO A 85 8.27 15.29 -3.96
CA PRO A 85 9.22 14.92 -2.92
C PRO A 85 9.24 13.41 -2.66
N ALA A 86 8.06 12.78 -2.57
CA ALA A 86 7.93 11.34 -2.35
C ALA A 86 8.39 10.52 -3.57
N ALA A 87 8.04 10.96 -4.78
CA ALA A 87 8.46 10.30 -6.02
C ALA A 87 9.98 10.30 -6.16
N GLN A 88 10.66 11.42 -5.87
CA GLN A 88 12.11 11.51 -5.91
C GLN A 88 12.79 10.54 -4.93
N VAL A 89 12.28 10.44 -3.69
CA VAL A 89 12.81 9.49 -2.70
C VAL A 89 12.69 8.05 -3.19
N VAL A 90 11.53 7.67 -3.72
CA VAL A 90 11.27 6.29 -4.17
C VAL A 90 12.07 5.95 -5.43
N MET A 91 12.18 6.89 -6.36
CA MET A 91 13.02 6.77 -7.56
C MET A 91 14.49 6.59 -7.19
N ALA A 92 15.02 7.42 -6.28
CA ALA A 92 16.40 7.33 -5.81
C ALA A 92 16.68 5.96 -5.17
N ARG A 93 15.78 5.46 -4.31
CA ARG A 93 15.89 4.13 -3.71
C ARG A 93 15.87 3.01 -4.74
N SER A 94 15.10 3.20 -5.81
CA SER A 94 14.97 2.25 -6.91
C SER A 94 16.04 2.40 -8.00
N LYS A 95 17.04 3.28 -7.80
CA LYS A 95 18.10 3.62 -8.76
C LYS A 95 17.54 4.02 -10.13
N LEU A 96 16.41 4.72 -10.13
CA LEU A 96 15.75 5.23 -11.34
C LEU A 96 16.07 6.72 -11.47
N ALA A 97 16.80 7.12 -12.51
CA ALA A 97 17.07 8.53 -12.76
C ALA A 97 15.95 9.14 -13.60
N GLU A 98 15.65 10.42 -13.39
CA GLU A 98 14.64 11.14 -14.17
C GLU A 98 14.99 11.20 -15.66
N GLY A 99 16.29 11.25 -16.01
CA GLY A 99 16.75 11.22 -17.39
C GLY A 99 16.53 9.89 -18.12
N ASP A 100 16.26 8.80 -17.39
CA ASP A 100 15.97 7.49 -17.96
C ASP A 100 14.47 7.31 -18.26
N LEU A 101 13.63 8.28 -17.85
CA LEU A 101 12.18 8.20 -17.99
C LEU A 101 11.72 8.66 -19.36
N GLY A 102 10.85 7.85 -19.97
CA GLY A 102 10.11 8.20 -21.15
C GLY A 102 9.03 9.26 -20.90
N PRO A 103 8.42 9.79 -21.98
CA PRO A 103 7.35 10.76 -21.88
C PRO A 103 6.18 10.23 -21.03
N GLY A 104 5.85 10.93 -19.95
CA GLY A 104 4.72 10.61 -19.09
C GLY A 104 4.99 9.57 -18.00
N GLU A 105 6.10 8.82 -18.05
CA GLU A 105 6.46 7.85 -17.01
C GLU A 105 6.62 8.51 -15.64
N TYR A 106 7.17 9.74 -15.60
CA TYR A 106 7.27 10.45 -14.34
C TYR A 106 5.89 10.84 -13.77
N ASN A 107 4.94 11.21 -14.62
CA ASN A 107 3.56 11.44 -14.19
C ASN A 107 2.89 10.16 -13.71
N GLN A 108 3.18 9.02 -14.35
CA GLN A 108 2.69 7.72 -13.93
C GLN A 108 3.18 7.36 -12.52
N ILE A 109 4.46 7.59 -12.23
CA ILE A 109 5.02 7.43 -10.88
C ILE A 109 4.31 8.35 -9.90
N ARG A 110 4.23 9.65 -10.19
CA ARG A 110 3.64 10.65 -9.28
C ARG A 110 2.17 10.36 -8.99
N GLN A 111 1.39 9.96 -9.99
CA GLN A 111 0.00 9.55 -9.81
C GLN A 111 -0.10 8.31 -8.92
N ALA A 112 0.73 7.30 -9.15
CA ALA A 112 0.74 6.08 -8.34
C ALA A 112 1.10 6.37 -6.87
N ILE A 113 2.08 7.26 -6.65
CA ILE A 113 2.46 7.72 -5.32
C ILE A 113 1.33 8.51 -4.64
N LEU A 114 0.63 9.41 -5.34
CA LEU A 114 -0.54 10.09 -4.77
C LEU A 114 -1.64 9.12 -4.33
N ARG A 115 -1.93 8.11 -5.17
CA ARG A 115 -2.91 7.06 -4.83
C ARG A 115 -2.49 6.30 -3.58
N ALA A 116 -1.22 5.87 -3.52
CA ALA A 116 -0.68 5.18 -2.35
C ALA A 116 -0.64 6.07 -1.09
N SER A 117 -0.38 7.37 -1.24
CA SER A 117 -0.39 8.35 -0.15
C SER A 117 -1.77 8.45 0.51
N ILE A 118 -2.87 8.30 -0.25
CA ILE A 118 -4.22 8.34 0.31
C ILE A 118 -4.44 7.14 1.26
N ASP A 119 -4.05 5.95 0.85
CA ASP A 119 -4.20 4.74 1.68
C ASP A 119 -3.28 4.81 2.90
N ILE A 120 -2.01 5.19 2.73
CA ILE A 120 -1.09 5.23 3.88
C ILE A 120 -1.48 6.29 4.90
N ILE A 121 -1.94 7.48 4.48
CA ILE A 121 -2.41 8.50 5.43
C ILE A 121 -3.66 7.99 6.16
N SER A 122 -4.55 7.27 5.46
CA SER A 122 -5.73 6.65 6.07
C SER A 122 -5.34 5.60 7.12
N GLU A 123 -4.33 4.78 6.84
CA GLU A 123 -3.78 3.83 7.81
C GLU A 123 -3.11 4.54 8.98
N LEU A 124 -2.26 5.55 8.73
CA LEU A 124 -1.60 6.30 9.80
C LEU A 124 -2.62 6.96 10.72
N ARG A 125 -3.75 7.43 10.16
CA ARG A 125 -4.87 7.99 10.93
C ARG A 125 -5.58 6.91 11.76
N ALA A 126 -5.86 5.74 11.19
CA ALA A 126 -6.42 4.60 11.90
C ALA A 126 -5.52 4.16 13.07
N ARG A 127 -4.19 4.15 12.86
CA ARG A 127 -3.20 3.87 13.90
C ARG A 127 -3.11 4.96 14.97
N GLN A 128 -3.59 6.19 14.72
CA GLN A 128 -3.76 7.20 15.79
C GLN A 128 -4.94 6.84 16.70
N ASP A 129 -5.98 6.19 16.15
CA ASP A 129 -7.14 5.69 16.89
C ASP A 129 -6.91 4.30 17.52
N GLY A 130 -5.70 3.75 17.37
CA GLY A 130 -5.33 2.43 17.88
C GLY A 130 -5.71 1.25 16.98
N ASP A 131 -6.19 1.52 15.75
CA ASP A 131 -6.44 0.48 14.75
C ASP A 131 -5.21 0.25 13.87
N PHE A 132 -4.62 -0.95 13.99
CA PHE A 132 -3.44 -1.37 13.23
C PHE A 132 -3.79 -2.36 12.10
N ASN A 133 -5.06 -2.66 11.88
CA ASN A 133 -5.52 -3.64 10.89
C ASN A 133 -6.17 -2.96 9.68
N HIS A 134 -5.63 -1.81 9.26
CA HIS A 134 -6.15 -1.09 8.11
C HIS A 134 -5.84 -1.83 6.81
N ASP A 135 -6.86 -2.10 6.01
CA ASP A 135 -6.71 -2.65 4.68
C ASP A 135 -6.72 -1.54 3.62
N PRO A 136 -5.65 -1.40 2.80
CA PRO A 136 -5.61 -0.46 1.69
C PRO A 136 -6.76 -0.66 0.72
N ARG A 137 -7.27 0.42 0.11
CA ARG A 137 -8.38 0.35 -0.85
C ARG A 137 -7.93 0.42 -2.30
N ASP A 138 -6.76 0.97 -2.57
CA ASP A 138 -6.24 1.09 -3.91
C ASP A 138 -5.81 -0.28 -4.46
N ARG A 139 -6.40 -0.68 -5.59
CA ARG A 139 -6.12 -1.99 -6.21
C ARG A 139 -4.66 -2.17 -6.59
N LEU A 140 -3.98 -1.13 -7.08
CA LEU A 140 -2.58 -1.25 -7.46
C LEU A 140 -1.72 -1.53 -6.22
N LEU A 141 -2.04 -0.91 -5.09
CA LEU A 141 -1.36 -1.18 -3.82
C LEU A 141 -1.73 -2.58 -3.28
N GLN A 142 -3.01 -2.96 -3.31
CA GLN A 142 -3.44 -4.32 -2.94
C GLN A 142 -2.72 -5.39 -3.76
N ASP A 143 -2.65 -5.24 -5.07
CA ASP A 143 -1.96 -6.16 -5.98
C ASP A 143 -0.45 -6.21 -5.67
N ALA A 144 0.17 -5.05 -5.43
CA ALA A 144 1.59 -4.95 -5.07
C ALA A 144 1.92 -5.65 -3.74
N LEU A 145 1.02 -5.59 -2.77
CA LEU A 145 1.15 -6.27 -1.47
C LEU A 145 0.82 -7.76 -1.57
N GLY A 146 -0.23 -8.12 -2.32
CA GLY A 146 -0.72 -9.49 -2.53
C GLY A 146 0.13 -10.35 -3.45
N GLY A 147 0.98 -9.75 -4.30
CA GLY A 147 1.89 -10.44 -5.23
C GLY A 147 2.92 -11.39 -4.59
N ALA A 148 2.98 -11.48 -3.26
CA ALA A 148 3.72 -12.52 -2.54
C ALA A 148 2.95 -13.86 -2.41
N SER A 149 1.68 -13.92 -2.83
CA SER A 149 0.80 -15.10 -2.68
C SER A 149 0.02 -15.43 -3.95
N ALA A 150 0.70 -15.51 -5.09
CA ALA A 150 0.16 -16.23 -6.25
C ALA A 150 0.93 -17.54 -6.42
N THR A 151 0.85 -18.43 -5.43
CA THR A 151 1.11 -19.85 -5.68
C THR A 151 0.08 -20.28 -6.72
N PRO A 152 0.48 -20.81 -7.89
CA PRO A 152 -0.49 -21.30 -8.85
C PRO A 152 -1.24 -22.45 -8.19
N VAL A 153 -2.53 -22.23 -7.89
CA VAL A 153 -3.43 -23.30 -7.49
C VAL A 153 -3.59 -24.19 -8.71
N LEU A 154 -2.80 -25.25 -8.77
CA LEU A 154 -3.02 -26.35 -9.70
C LEU A 154 -4.46 -26.84 -9.50
N PRO A 155 -5.22 -27.14 -10.57
CA PRO A 155 -6.57 -27.63 -10.44
C PRO A 155 -6.57 -28.95 -9.67
N SER A 156 -7.10 -28.89 -8.44
CA SER A 156 -7.32 -30.03 -7.58
C SER A 156 -8.29 -30.99 -8.26
N GLN A 157 -7.80 -32.15 -8.70
CA GLN A 157 -8.65 -33.23 -9.16
C GLN A 157 -9.48 -33.74 -7.98
N ALA A 158 -10.79 -33.66 -8.12
CA ALA A 158 -11.76 -34.23 -7.20
C ALA A 158 -11.90 -35.75 -7.43
N ALA A 159 -11.86 -36.51 -6.33
CA ALA A 159 -12.62 -37.74 -5.99
C ALA A 159 -11.86 -38.51 -4.89
N ALA A 160 -12.41 -39.03 -3.79
CA ALA A 160 -13.77 -39.34 -3.35
C ALA A 160 -13.79 -39.46 -1.80
N PRO A 161 -14.97 -39.62 -1.14
CA PRO A 161 -15.17 -39.35 0.29
C PRO A 161 -15.08 -40.60 1.18
N LEU A 162 -14.75 -40.40 2.47
CA LEU A 162 -15.41 -40.93 3.69
C LEU A 162 -14.40 -41.06 4.86
N ALA A 163 -14.58 -40.23 5.89
CA ALA A 163 -14.30 -40.61 7.29
C ALA A 163 -15.06 -39.67 8.25
N VAL A 164 -15.83 -40.28 9.14
CA VAL A 164 -16.71 -39.70 10.17
C VAL A 164 -15.87 -38.95 11.23
N PRO A 165 -16.35 -37.83 11.82
CA PRO A 165 -15.57 -37.08 12.82
C PRO A 165 -15.48 -37.84 14.15
N SER A 166 -14.27 -37.96 14.68
CA SER A 166 -14.02 -38.33 16.09
C SER A 166 -14.13 -37.09 16.98
N PRO A 167 -14.59 -37.21 18.24
CA PRO A 167 -14.75 -36.06 19.14
C PRO A 167 -13.40 -35.46 19.54
N PRO A 168 -13.35 -34.15 19.90
CA PRO A 168 -12.10 -33.48 20.25
C PRO A 168 -11.54 -34.05 21.56
N VAL A 169 -10.28 -34.47 21.51
CA VAL A 169 -9.48 -34.74 22.70
C VAL A 169 -9.24 -33.40 23.38
N ALA A 170 -9.70 -33.27 24.62
CA ALA A 170 -9.40 -32.13 25.47
C ALA A 170 -7.87 -32.08 25.69
N SER A 171 -7.21 -31.08 25.11
CA SER A 171 -5.83 -30.74 25.43
C SER A 171 -5.78 -30.22 26.86
N GLY A 172 -5.57 -31.13 27.82
CA GLY A 172 -5.38 -30.86 29.25
C GLY A 172 -4.02 -30.21 29.54
N GLY A 173 -3.76 -29.05 28.93
CA GLY A 173 -2.72 -28.13 29.39
C GLY A 173 -3.28 -27.26 30.51
N PRO A 174 -2.49 -26.91 31.53
CA PRO A 174 -2.97 -26.06 32.61
C PRO A 174 -3.41 -24.71 32.05
N ASN A 175 -4.58 -24.25 32.49
CA ASN A 175 -5.07 -22.94 32.06
C ASN A 175 -4.26 -21.83 32.76
N PHE A 176 -4.32 -20.62 32.21
CA PHE A 176 -3.51 -19.48 32.66
C PHE A 176 -3.66 -19.14 34.15
N SER A 177 -4.77 -19.55 34.78
CA SER A 177 -4.98 -19.34 36.23
C SER A 177 -4.15 -20.30 37.09
N GLU A 178 -3.90 -21.53 36.63
CA GLU A 178 -3.06 -22.51 37.34
C GLU A 178 -1.57 -22.15 37.28
N ILE A 179 -1.12 -21.48 36.22
CA ILE A 179 0.27 -21.00 36.08
C ILE A 179 0.53 -19.81 37.01
N ALA A 180 -0.47 -18.94 37.21
CA ALA A 180 -0.33 -17.74 38.03
C ALA A 180 -0.18 -18.04 39.54
N GLU A 181 -0.75 -19.14 40.04
CA GLU A 181 -0.58 -19.54 41.44
C GLU A 181 0.82 -20.08 41.76
N ALA A 182 1.57 -20.57 40.77
CA ALA A 182 2.93 -21.07 40.96
C ALA A 182 3.98 -19.98 41.24
N PHE A 183 3.61 -18.69 41.08
CA PHE A 183 4.48 -17.53 41.30
C PHE A 183 4.13 -16.73 42.57
N ARG A 184 3.27 -17.28 43.44
CA ARG A 184 2.87 -16.67 44.71
C ARG A 184 3.61 -17.26 45.90
#